data_AF-A0A7V9RAN9-F1
#
_entry.id   AF-A0A7V9RAN9-F1
#
_cell.length_a   1.000
_cell.length_b   1.000
_cell.length_c   1.000
_cell.angle_alpha   90.00
_cell.angle_beta   90.00
_cell.angle_gamma   90.00
#
_symmetry.space_group_name_H-M   'P 1'
#
loop_
_entity.id
_entity.type
_entity.pdbx_description
1 polymer ?
#
loop_
_entity_poly.entity_id
_entity_poly.type
_entity_poly.pdbx_seq_one_letter_code
_entity_poly.pdbx_strand_id
1 'polypeptide(L)' 'MSSGSRRTKIVCTIGPATSSPEMIDRLVDAGMDAARLNFSHGAHEEHAERANLIRASQE' A
#
# COMPACT_ATOMS: atom_id res chain seq x y z
N MET A 1 -17.82 9.13 11.44
CA MET A 1 -16.43 9.55 11.18
C MET A 1 -15.71 9.56 12.52
N SER A 2 -14.82 8.59 12.77
CA SER A 2 -14.24 8.37 14.09
C SER A 2 -13.51 9.61 14.59
N SER A 3 -13.92 10.04 15.78
CA SER A 3 -13.37 11.13 16.57
C SER A 3 -11.93 10.84 17.00
N GLY A 4 -10.97 11.55 16.41
CA GLY A 4 -9.55 11.54 16.79
C GLY A 4 -8.66 10.93 15.71
N SER A 5 -7.69 11.70 15.20
CA SER A 5 -6.67 11.17 14.31
C SER A 5 -5.89 10.06 15.03
N ARG A 6 -5.91 8.87 14.43
CA ARG A 6 -5.09 7.74 14.88
C ARG A 6 -3.62 8.19 14.95
N ARG A 7 -3.01 8.10 16.15
CA ARG A 7 -1.60 8.48 16.36
C ARG A 7 -0.62 7.42 15.81
N THR A 8 -0.92 6.14 16.02
CA THR A 8 -0.07 5.02 15.58
C THR A 8 -0.26 4.75 14.10
N LYS A 9 0.83 4.74 13.33
CA LYS A 9 0.81 4.51 11.88
C LYS A 9 0.83 3.02 11.51
N ILE A 10 0.18 2.66 10.40
CA ILE A 10 0.07 1.30 9.86
C ILE A 10 0.90 1.24 8.57
N VAL A 11 1.84 0.30 8.54
CA VAL A 11 2.67 0.01 7.37
C VAL A 11 2.28 -1.36 6.83
N CYS A 12 1.89 -1.42 5.55
CA CYS A 12 1.51 -2.67 4.89
C CYS A 12 2.59 -3.09 3.88
N THR A 13 3.02 -4.35 3.92
CA THR A 13 3.93 -4.88 2.89
C THR A 13 3.13 -5.24 1.64
N ILE A 14 3.56 -4.75 0.48
CA ILE A 14 2.89 -5.00 -0.80
C ILE A 14 3.57 -6.16 -1.53
N GLY A 15 2.75 -7.14 -1.90
CA GLY A 15 3.16 -8.36 -2.60
C GLY A 15 2.02 -8.89 -3.47
N PRO A 16 2.12 -10.12 -3.99
CA PRO A 16 1.16 -10.66 -4.95
C PRO A 16 -0.30 -10.67 -4.48
N ALA A 17 -0.55 -10.83 -3.17
CA ALA A 17 -1.89 -10.81 -2.59
C ALA A 17 -2.50 -9.41 -2.44
N THR A 18 -1.69 -8.35 -2.57
CA THR A 18 -2.06 -6.97 -2.24
C THR A 18 -1.66 -5.97 -3.32
N SER A 19 -1.22 -6.42 -4.50
CA SER A 19 -0.77 -5.56 -5.59
C SER A 19 -1.82 -5.25 -6.65
N SER A 20 -3.08 -5.66 -6.49
CA SER A 20 -4.15 -5.19 -7.38
C SER A 20 -4.65 -3.81 -6.96
N PRO A 21 -5.09 -2.95 -7.90
CA PRO A 21 -5.66 -1.63 -7.58
C PRO A 21 -6.74 -1.70 -6.50
N GLU A 22 -7.69 -2.62 -6.64
CA GLU A 22 -8.83 -2.76 -5.71
C GLU A 22 -8.39 -3.18 -4.31
N MET A 23 -7.32 -3.99 -4.21
CA MET A 23 -6.78 -4.38 -2.92
C MET A 23 -6.00 -3.24 -2.27
N ILE A 24 -5.30 -2.43 -3.04
CA ILE A 24 -4.61 -1.24 -2.53
C ILE A 24 -5.64 -0.24 -1.99
N ASP A 25 -6.71 0.03 -2.74
CA ASP A 25 -7.80 0.93 -2.29
C ASP A 25 -8.41 0.45 -0.97
N ARG A 26 -8.71 -0.87 -0.88
CA ARG A 26 -9.20 -1.46 0.37
C ARG A 26 -8.23 -1.31 1.54
N LEU A 27 -6.92 -1.37 1.30
CA LEU A 27 -5.91 -1.16 2.34
C LEU A 27 -5.85 0.31 2.79
N VAL A 28 -5.98 1.25 1.84
CA VAL A 28 -6.07 2.70 2.14
C VAL A 28 -7.33 2.98 2.97
N ASP A 29 -8.49 2.47 2.55
CA ASP A 29 -9.76 2.61 3.27
C ASP A 29 -9.72 1.97 4.67
N ALA A 30 -9.01 0.84 4.81
CA ALA A 30 -8.79 0.19 6.10
C ALA A 30 -7.78 0.94 7.00
N GLY A 31 -7.10 1.96 6.46
CA GLY A 31 -6.25 2.87 7.21
C GLY A 31 -4.75 2.64 7.09
N MET A 32 -4.26 2.05 5.99
CA MET A 32 -2.83 2.05 5.65
C MET A 32 -2.29 3.47 5.53
N ASP A 33 -1.15 3.79 6.17
CA ASP A 33 -0.47 5.09 5.99
C ASP A 33 0.76 5.01 5.10
N ALA A 34 1.40 3.84 5.02
CA ALA A 34 2.59 3.65 4.21
C ALA A 34 2.65 2.24 3.65
N ALA A 35 3.11 2.14 2.40
CA ALA A 35 3.39 0.88 1.74
C ALA A 35 4.88 0.52 1.87
N ARG A 36 5.17 -0.73 2.22
CA ARG A 36 6.52 -1.30 2.22
C ARG A 36 6.70 -2.19 1.00
N LEU A 37 7.68 -1.88 0.18
CA LEU A 37 8.18 -2.76 -0.87
C LEU A 37 9.33 -3.58 -0.29
N ASN A 38 9.18 -4.90 -0.24
CA ASN A 38 10.19 -5.79 0.32
C ASN A 38 11.19 -6.24 -0.75
N PHE A 39 12.34 -5.58 -0.83
CA PHE A 39 13.40 -5.87 -1.81
C PHE A 39 14.17 -7.18 -1.57
N SER A 40 13.86 -7.94 -0.51
CA SER A 40 14.37 -9.32 -0.37
C SER A 40 13.78 -10.27 -1.42
N HIS A 41 12.69 -9.88 -2.10
CA HIS A 41 12.03 -10.68 -3.14
C HIS A 41 11.54 -9.78 -4.28
N GLY A 42 11.54 -10.31 -5.50
CA GLY A 42 11.06 -9.58 -6.69
C GLY A 42 12.16 -8.83 -7.42
N ALA A 43 11.86 -8.42 -8.65
CA ALA A 43 12.75 -7.61 -9.48
C ALA A 43 12.46 -6.11 -9.30
N HIS A 44 13.38 -5.26 -9.75
CA HIS A 44 13.21 -3.80 -9.67
C HIS A 44 12.00 -3.32 -10.47
N GLU A 45 11.75 -3.93 -11.63
CA GLU A 45 10.62 -3.62 -12.51
C GLU A 45 9.29 -3.88 -11.80
N GLU A 46 9.19 -5.01 -11.09
CA GLU A 46 7.99 -5.36 -10.30
C GLU A 46 7.78 -4.39 -9.13
N HIS A 47 8.85 -3.97 -8.46
CA HIS A 47 8.76 -2.93 -7.43
C HIS A 47 8.33 -1.57 -8.00
N ALA A 48 8.79 -1.22 -9.18
CA ALA A 48 8.40 0.02 -9.86
C ALA A 48 6.92 0.00 -10.26
N GLU A 49 6.43 -1.11 -10.80
CA GLU A 49 5.01 -1.30 -11.10
C GLU A 49 4.14 -1.14 -9.85
N ARG A 50 4.49 -1.84 -8.77
CA ARG A 50 3.78 -1.72 -7.48
C ARG A 50 3.80 -0.28 -6.96
N ALA A 51 4.93 0.42 -7.06
CA ALA A 51 5.02 1.83 -6.64
C ALA A 51 4.09 2.74 -7.45
N ASN A 52 3.94 2.50 -8.75
CA ASN A 52 3.01 3.25 -9.60
C ASN A 52 1.55 2.97 -9.22
N LEU A 53 1.20 1.71 -8.96
CA LEU A 53 -0.14 1.32 -8.52
C LEU A 53 -0.52 1.99 -7.18
N ILE A 54 0.39 2.00 -6.21
CA ILE A 54 0.19 2.67 -4.91
C ILE A 54 0.00 4.19 -5.07
N ARG A 55 0.66 4.82 -6.05
CA ARG A 55 0.49 6.25 -6.30
C ARG A 55 -0.82 6.57 -7.01
N ALA A 56 -1.33 5.65 -7.83
CA ALA A 56 -2.60 5.80 -8.52
C ALA A 56 -3.81 5.71 -7.56
N SER A 57 -3.71 4.93 -6.47
CA SER A 57 -4.76 4.81 -5.44
C SER A 57 -4.85 6.02 -4.48
N GLN A 58 -4.24 7.16 -4.84
CA GLN A 58 -4.21 8.39 -4.03
C GLN A 58 -4.91 9.58 -4.70
N GLU A 59 -5.63 9.34 -5.81
CA GLU A 59 -6.62 10.26 -6.37
C GLU A 59 -7.97 10.09 -5.66
#